data_AF-A0A177ELA2-F1
#
_entry.id   AF-A0A177ELA2-F1
#
_cell.length_a   1.000
_cell.length_b   1.000
_cell.length_c   1.000
_cell.angle_alpha   90.00
_cell.angle_beta   90.00
_cell.angle_gamma   90.00
#
_symmetry.space_group_name_H-M   'P 1'
#
loop_
_entity.id
_entity.type
_entity.pdbx_description
1 polymer ?
#
loop_
_entity_poly.entity_id
_entity_poly.type
_entity_poly.pdbx_seq_one_letter_code
_entity_poly.pdbx_strand_id
1 'polypeptide(L)'
;IHSNVETLSIDNPMVRFTSNLIKSIPLDNLKARQHILSACAYNSNYRTYYPQLNEYDVYTIPKTEISSNGLSPLMESLFDIEAIDNSSLINSYISLLQVYKKDLQIPYLFSDLPVIISIICELNSVVSKLVYSNYKNKIESHDKESTNKDKIRPRELLNSHSKSIFNYIHKELIDAMPSPVDNNLTAIHICWIFNLINSHYPFSLVDIKSIYALINPYALSNKIKDILGYKLSNENITNFINFLVDNKSELVGNTNYESKKKYHAIIALFNNYNPK
;
A
#
# COMPACT_ATOMS: atom_id res chain seq x y z
N ILE A 1 -19.29 4.86 5.46
CA ILE A 1 -19.32 4.78 3.97
C ILE A 1 -18.65 3.47 3.59
N HIS A 2 -19.26 2.71 2.69
CA HIS A 2 -18.87 1.33 2.40
C HIS A 2 -17.75 1.30 1.35
N SER A 3 -16.56 0.80 1.71
CA SER A 3 -15.44 0.55 0.80
C SER A 3 -15.38 -0.95 0.52
N ASN A 4 -15.92 -1.42 -0.60
CA ASN A 4 -15.74 -2.82 -1.00
C ASN A 4 -15.51 -2.87 -2.51
N VAL A 5 -14.74 -3.89 -2.93
CA VAL A 5 -14.42 -4.20 -4.32
C VAL A 5 -15.69 -4.46 -5.12
N GLU A 6 -16.65 -5.17 -4.53
CA GLU A 6 -17.92 -5.46 -5.17
C GLU A 6 -18.87 -4.28 -5.06
N THR A 7 -19.30 -3.78 -6.22
CA THR A 7 -20.35 -2.77 -6.28
C THR A 7 -21.64 -3.39 -5.72
N LEU A 8 -22.07 -2.91 -4.57
CA LEU A 8 -23.35 -3.34 -4.00
C LEU A 8 -24.50 -2.80 -4.85
N SER A 9 -25.60 -3.56 -4.90
CA SER A 9 -26.85 -3.03 -5.46
C SER A 9 -27.27 -1.77 -4.70
N ILE A 10 -27.83 -0.79 -5.42
CA ILE A 10 -28.42 0.42 -4.82
C ILE A 10 -29.55 0.09 -3.83
N ASP A 11 -30.17 -1.08 -3.97
CA ASP A 11 -31.22 -1.57 -3.08
C ASP A 11 -30.68 -2.20 -1.79
N ASN A 12 -29.34 -2.34 -1.67
CA ASN A 12 -28.73 -2.87 -0.46
C ASN A 12 -29.13 -2.02 0.77
N PRO A 13 -29.59 -2.64 1.88
CA PRO A 13 -30.09 -1.92 3.05
C PRO A 13 -29.11 -0.88 3.61
N MET A 14 -27.80 -1.19 3.63
CA MET A 14 -26.76 -0.29 4.12
C MET A 14 -26.53 0.88 3.17
N VAL A 15 -26.56 0.64 1.86
CA VAL A 15 -26.47 1.69 0.83
C VAL A 15 -27.68 2.63 0.95
N ARG A 16 -28.90 2.09 1.03
CA ARG A 16 -30.14 2.87 1.20
C ARG A 16 -30.14 3.67 2.49
N PHE A 17 -29.78 3.04 3.61
CA PHE A 17 -29.69 3.69 4.91
C PHE A 17 -28.72 4.88 4.87
N THR A 18 -27.50 4.65 4.36
CA THR A 18 -26.49 5.71 4.26
C THR A 18 -26.92 6.82 3.30
N SER A 19 -27.52 6.47 2.16
CA SER A 19 -28.03 7.45 1.20
C SER A 19 -29.13 8.31 1.79
N ASN A 20 -30.07 7.71 2.54
CA ASN A 20 -31.12 8.45 3.25
C ASN A 20 -30.56 9.36 4.34
N LEU A 21 -29.54 8.91 5.09
CA LEU A 21 -28.85 9.74 6.08
C LEU A 21 -28.21 10.96 5.41
N ILE A 22 -27.46 10.77 4.32
CA ILE A 22 -26.84 11.87 3.58
C ILE A 22 -27.91 12.86 3.06
N LYS A 23 -29.05 12.36 2.55
CA LYS A 23 -30.16 13.21 2.08
C LYS A 23 -30.80 14.05 3.19
N SER A 24 -30.75 13.59 4.44
CA SER A 24 -31.29 14.34 5.58
C SER A 24 -30.37 15.45 6.09
N ILE A 25 -29.14 15.56 5.59
CA ILE A 25 -28.15 16.53 6.05
C ILE A 25 -28.13 17.75 5.11
N PRO A 26 -28.22 18.98 5.66
CA PRO A 26 -28.13 20.21 4.87
C PRO A 26 -26.70 20.40 4.33
N LEU A 27 -26.52 20.25 3.01
CA LEU A 27 -25.22 20.30 2.34
C LEU A 27 -24.68 21.73 2.12
N ASP A 28 -25.48 22.76 2.36
CA ASP A 28 -25.06 24.17 2.37
C ASP A 28 -24.13 24.48 3.56
N ASN A 29 -24.27 23.74 4.66
CA ASN A 29 -23.36 23.81 5.79
C ASN A 29 -21.98 23.20 5.44
N LEU A 30 -20.94 24.05 5.38
CA LEU A 30 -19.58 23.65 5.03
C LEU A 30 -19.05 22.49 5.90
N LYS A 31 -19.25 22.54 7.21
CA LYS A 31 -18.73 21.52 8.13
C LYS A 31 -19.42 20.17 7.92
N ALA A 32 -20.75 20.19 7.76
CA ALA A 32 -21.52 18.97 7.48
C ALA A 32 -21.11 18.36 6.13
N ARG A 33 -20.97 19.20 5.11
CA ARG A 33 -20.50 18.81 3.78
C ARG A 33 -19.10 18.20 3.81
N GLN A 34 -18.15 18.84 4.47
CA GLN A 34 -16.79 18.34 4.68
C GLN A 34 -16.78 16.92 5.27
N HIS A 35 -17.53 16.68 6.36
CA HIS A 35 -17.59 15.35 6.98
C HIS A 35 -18.13 14.27 6.02
N ILE A 36 -19.15 14.58 5.22
CA ILE A 36 -19.70 13.65 4.24
C ILE A 36 -18.65 13.36 3.15
N LEU A 37 -18.01 14.40 2.61
CA LEU A 37 -17.05 14.28 1.52
C LEU A 37 -15.75 13.58 1.97
N SER A 38 -15.28 13.82 3.19
CA SER A 38 -14.14 13.07 3.75
C SER A 38 -14.43 11.57 3.83
N ALA A 39 -15.66 11.18 4.15
CA ALA A 39 -16.04 9.78 4.16
C ALA A 39 -16.13 9.21 2.73
N CYS A 40 -16.49 10.03 1.73
CA CYS A 40 -16.48 9.63 0.32
C CYS A 40 -15.06 9.41 -0.22
N ALA A 41 -14.05 10.06 0.37
CA ALA A 41 -12.65 9.93 -0.05
C ALA A 41 -12.08 8.50 0.07
N TYR A 42 -12.70 7.64 0.87
CA TYR A 42 -12.32 6.22 0.99
C TYR A 42 -12.88 5.32 -0.12
N ASN A 43 -13.81 5.80 -0.94
CA ASN A 43 -14.57 4.94 -1.84
C ASN A 43 -14.76 5.57 -3.21
N SER A 44 -14.04 5.06 -4.21
CA SER A 44 -14.16 5.48 -5.61
C SER A 44 -15.56 5.34 -6.21
N ASN A 45 -16.40 4.45 -5.68
CA ASN A 45 -17.76 4.20 -6.14
C ASN A 45 -18.83 5.07 -5.46
N TYR A 46 -18.45 6.03 -4.60
CA TYR A 46 -19.41 6.81 -3.79
C TYR A 46 -20.52 7.48 -4.63
N ARG A 47 -20.21 7.92 -5.85
CA ARG A 47 -21.17 8.59 -6.76
C ARG A 47 -22.29 7.68 -7.23
N THR A 48 -21.99 6.39 -7.42
CA THR A 48 -22.99 5.37 -7.76
C THR A 48 -23.99 5.21 -6.61
N TYR A 49 -23.52 5.32 -5.37
CA TYR A 49 -24.35 5.12 -4.17
C TYR A 49 -25.09 6.39 -3.73
N TYR A 50 -24.51 7.56 -3.97
CA TYR A 50 -24.97 8.85 -3.43
C TYR A 50 -25.11 9.90 -4.55
N PRO A 51 -26.02 9.71 -5.52
CA PRO A 51 -26.17 10.60 -6.67
C PRO A 51 -26.59 12.04 -6.29
N GLN A 52 -27.14 12.25 -5.09
CA GLN A 52 -27.40 13.59 -4.57
C GLN A 52 -26.13 14.43 -4.34
N LEU A 53 -24.94 13.82 -4.34
CA LEU A 53 -23.64 14.49 -4.23
C LEU A 53 -23.03 14.83 -5.60
N ASN A 54 -23.79 14.74 -6.70
CA ASN A 54 -23.26 14.92 -8.06
C ASN A 54 -22.51 16.26 -8.26
N GLU A 55 -22.89 17.32 -7.54
CA GLU A 55 -22.23 18.63 -7.58
C GLU A 55 -20.90 18.67 -6.81
N TYR A 56 -20.61 17.68 -5.97
CA TYR A 56 -19.46 17.63 -5.07
C TYR A 56 -18.53 16.47 -5.41
N ASP A 57 -17.64 16.71 -6.37
CA ASP A 57 -16.62 15.74 -6.78
C ASP A 57 -15.39 15.76 -5.85
N VAL A 58 -15.20 14.73 -5.03
CA VAL A 58 -13.99 14.62 -4.18
C VAL A 58 -12.66 14.65 -4.97
N TYR A 59 -12.68 14.43 -6.29
CA TYR A 59 -11.47 14.50 -7.12
C TYR A 59 -11.19 15.90 -7.69
N THR A 60 -12.17 16.80 -7.73
CA THR A 60 -12.02 18.11 -8.38
C THR A 60 -12.37 19.31 -7.51
N ILE A 61 -13.06 19.10 -6.39
CA ILE A 61 -13.35 20.18 -5.44
C ILE A 61 -12.07 20.71 -4.79
N PRO A 62 -12.04 21.98 -4.37
CA PRO A 62 -10.91 22.54 -3.63
C PRO A 62 -10.59 21.70 -2.39
N LYS A 63 -9.30 21.53 -2.06
CA LYS A 63 -8.89 20.79 -0.85
C LYS A 63 -9.48 21.36 0.45
N THR A 64 -9.84 22.65 0.46
CA THR A 64 -10.57 23.29 1.56
C THR A 64 -11.97 22.68 1.80
N GLU A 65 -12.57 22.03 0.80
CA GLU A 65 -13.88 21.37 0.90
C GLU A 65 -13.79 19.91 1.37
N ILE A 66 -12.60 19.30 1.39
CA ILE A 66 -12.39 17.88 1.76
C ILE A 66 -11.87 17.67 3.19
N SER A 67 -11.55 18.75 3.90
CA SER A 67 -10.85 18.68 5.18
C SER A 67 -11.75 18.40 6.38
N SER A 68 -11.22 17.76 7.42
CA SER A 68 -11.28 18.43 8.74
C SER A 68 -9.91 18.72 9.38
N ASN A 69 -8.81 18.08 8.94
CA ASN A 69 -7.44 18.65 8.82
C ASN A 69 -6.45 17.75 8.04
N GLY A 70 -6.88 17.23 6.89
CA GLY A 70 -6.00 16.59 5.90
C GLY A 70 -6.10 15.07 5.79
N LEU A 71 -5.08 14.47 5.18
CA LEU A 71 -4.97 13.03 4.90
C LEU A 71 -4.63 12.21 6.15
N SER A 72 -3.81 12.75 7.07
CA SER A 72 -3.38 12.03 8.28
C SER A 72 -4.53 11.44 9.12
N PRO A 73 -5.56 12.21 9.53
CA PRO A 73 -6.62 11.65 10.38
C PRO A 73 -7.43 10.55 9.67
N LEU A 74 -7.49 10.61 8.34
CA LEU A 74 -8.18 9.59 7.54
C LEU A 74 -7.37 8.30 7.48
N MET A 75 -6.05 8.40 7.30
CA MET A 75 -5.17 7.24 7.35
C MET A 75 -5.16 6.59 8.74
N GLU A 76 -5.10 7.38 9.81
CA GLU A 76 -5.17 6.89 11.20
C GLU A 76 -6.47 6.13 11.46
N SER A 77 -7.61 6.69 11.02
CA SER A 77 -8.91 6.02 11.14
C SER A 77 -8.95 4.65 10.46
N LEU A 78 -8.24 4.47 9.35
CA LEU A 78 -8.16 3.17 8.67
C LEU A 78 -7.29 2.16 9.42
N PHE A 79 -6.25 2.62 10.12
CA PHE A 79 -5.38 1.75 10.90
C PHE A 79 -6.08 1.18 12.15
N ASP A 80 -7.03 1.93 12.71
CA ASP A 80 -7.73 1.57 13.95
C ASP A 80 -8.90 0.59 13.74
N ILE A 81 -9.33 0.34 12.50
CA ILE A 81 -10.50 -0.51 12.23
C ILE A 81 -10.06 -1.96 12.00
N GLU A 82 -10.17 -2.79 13.04
CA GLU A 82 -9.79 -4.22 13.01
C GLU A 82 -10.61 -5.09 12.02
N ALA A 83 -11.80 -4.65 11.63
CA ALA A 83 -12.78 -5.46 10.90
C ALA A 83 -12.76 -5.31 9.37
N ILE A 84 -11.86 -4.50 8.81
CA ILE A 84 -11.78 -4.29 7.35
C ILE A 84 -10.90 -5.36 6.72
N ASP A 85 -11.40 -6.02 5.68
CA ASP A 85 -10.58 -6.94 4.90
C ASP A 85 -9.48 -6.18 4.13
N ASN A 86 -8.32 -6.80 3.95
CA ASN A 86 -7.15 -6.12 3.38
C ASN A 86 -7.38 -5.57 1.97
N SER A 87 -8.25 -6.21 1.18
CA SER A 87 -8.59 -5.76 -0.18
C SER A 87 -9.33 -4.43 -0.13
N SER A 88 -10.36 -4.33 0.70
CA SER A 88 -11.12 -3.10 0.96
C SER A 88 -10.23 -1.98 1.53
N LEU A 89 -9.29 -2.34 2.41
CA LEU A 89 -8.33 -1.40 2.98
C LEU A 89 -7.38 -0.82 1.91
N ILE A 90 -6.82 -1.68 1.04
CA ILE A 90 -5.96 -1.24 -0.07
C ILE A 90 -6.72 -0.34 -1.05
N ASN A 91 -7.97 -0.66 -1.38
CA ASN A 91 -8.79 0.20 -2.23
C ASN A 91 -9.08 1.57 -1.59
N SER A 92 -9.23 1.59 -0.26
CA SER A 92 -9.37 2.84 0.49
C SER A 92 -8.10 3.68 0.40
N TYR A 93 -6.92 3.05 0.58
CA TYR A 93 -5.63 3.74 0.38
C TYR A 93 -5.48 4.30 -1.03
N ILE A 94 -5.84 3.54 -2.06
CA ILE A 94 -5.79 4.00 -3.46
C ILE A 94 -6.75 5.16 -3.71
N SER A 95 -7.97 5.09 -3.16
CA SER A 95 -8.94 6.19 -3.25
C SER A 95 -8.39 7.47 -2.59
N LEU A 96 -7.77 7.34 -1.42
CA LEU A 96 -7.12 8.46 -0.74
C LEU A 96 -5.94 9.04 -1.55
N LEU A 97 -5.12 8.21 -2.19
CA LEU A 97 -4.04 8.66 -3.08
C LEU A 97 -4.57 9.52 -4.23
N GLN A 98 -5.72 9.13 -4.80
CA GLN A 98 -6.36 9.85 -5.89
C GLN A 98 -6.97 11.18 -5.42
N VAL A 99 -7.66 11.18 -4.27
CA VAL A 99 -8.27 12.40 -3.71
C VAL A 99 -7.21 13.41 -3.26
N TYR A 100 -6.17 12.94 -2.58
CA TYR A 100 -5.10 13.79 -2.03
C TYR A 100 -3.88 13.86 -2.96
N LYS A 101 -4.08 13.70 -4.27
CA LYS A 101 -2.98 13.72 -5.25
C LYS A 101 -2.03 14.91 -5.02
N LYS A 102 -0.73 14.64 -5.07
CA LYS A 102 0.38 15.58 -4.88
C LYS A 102 0.46 16.21 -3.48
N ASP A 103 -0.22 15.64 -2.48
CA ASP A 103 -0.07 16.10 -1.09
C ASP A 103 1.30 15.75 -0.50
N LEU A 104 1.88 16.68 0.24
CA LEU A 104 3.20 16.53 0.86
C LEU A 104 3.22 15.51 1.99
N GLN A 105 2.06 15.14 2.55
CA GLN A 105 1.94 14.11 3.57
C GLN A 105 2.01 12.68 3.02
N ILE A 106 1.73 12.46 1.72
CA ILE A 106 1.72 11.12 1.11
C ILE A 106 2.99 10.32 1.43
N PRO A 107 4.22 10.85 1.23
CA PRO A 107 5.43 10.08 1.52
C PRO A 107 5.55 9.65 2.98
N TYR A 108 5.03 10.42 3.94
CA TYR A 108 5.12 10.10 5.36
C TYR A 108 4.12 9.00 5.73
N LEU A 109 2.86 9.18 5.35
CA LEU A 109 1.77 8.28 5.73
C LEU A 109 1.86 6.94 5.01
N PHE A 110 2.19 6.95 3.72
CA PHE A 110 2.29 5.72 2.93
C PHE A 110 3.57 4.93 3.19
N SER A 111 4.56 5.51 3.87
CA SER A 111 5.75 4.79 4.33
C SER A 111 5.53 3.98 5.61
N ASP A 112 4.39 4.13 6.27
CA ASP A 112 4.20 3.59 7.60
C ASP A 112 3.98 2.07 7.61
N LEU A 113 4.29 1.46 8.75
CA LEU A 113 4.26 0.00 8.93
C LEU A 113 2.86 -0.62 8.67
N PRO A 114 1.74 -0.02 9.13
CA PRO A 114 0.41 -0.58 8.87
C PRO A 114 0.10 -0.72 7.37
N VAL A 115 0.51 0.25 6.56
CA VAL A 115 0.28 0.24 5.10
C VAL A 115 0.95 -0.97 4.46
N ILE A 116 2.24 -1.19 4.73
CA ILE A 116 2.97 -2.33 4.15
C ILE A 116 2.48 -3.67 4.70
N ILE A 117 2.05 -3.73 5.96
CA ILE A 117 1.42 -4.93 6.54
C ILE A 117 0.13 -5.26 5.77
N SER A 118 -0.75 -4.29 5.51
CA SER A 118 -1.99 -4.54 4.75
C SER A 118 -1.71 -5.12 3.37
N ILE A 119 -0.66 -4.62 2.69
CA ILE A 119 -0.24 -5.09 1.37
C ILE A 119 0.26 -6.55 1.44
N ILE A 120 1.10 -6.88 2.42
CA ILE A 120 1.60 -8.25 2.62
C ILE A 120 0.48 -9.20 3.02
N CYS A 121 -0.45 -8.76 3.88
CA CYS A 121 -1.61 -9.56 4.27
C CYS A 121 -2.52 -9.88 3.07
N GLU A 122 -2.80 -8.91 2.19
CA GLU A 122 -3.57 -9.16 0.96
C GLU A 122 -2.84 -10.17 0.06
N LEU A 123 -1.53 -10.01 -0.10
CA LEU A 123 -0.70 -10.95 -0.84
C LEU A 123 -0.83 -12.39 -0.34
N ASN A 124 -0.69 -12.59 0.97
CA ASN A 124 -0.80 -13.89 1.59
C ASN A 124 -2.23 -14.48 1.47
N SER A 125 -3.26 -13.63 1.58
CA SER A 125 -4.66 -14.02 1.40
C SER A 125 -4.94 -14.56 -0.01
N VAL A 126 -4.51 -13.83 -1.04
CA VAL A 126 -4.72 -14.25 -2.44
C VAL A 126 -3.96 -15.53 -2.75
N VAL A 127 -2.73 -15.66 -2.25
CA VAL A 127 -1.92 -16.87 -2.42
C VAL A 127 -2.59 -18.08 -1.77
N SER A 128 -3.06 -17.96 -0.54
CA SER A 128 -3.78 -19.04 0.14
C SER A 128 -5.01 -19.49 -0.65
N LYS A 129 -5.78 -18.54 -1.21
CA LYS A 129 -6.94 -18.84 -2.08
C LYS A 129 -6.53 -19.59 -3.35
N LEU A 130 -5.49 -19.14 -4.04
CA LEU A 130 -4.98 -19.77 -5.27
C LEU A 130 -4.42 -21.17 -5.02
N VAL A 131 -3.70 -21.34 -3.91
CA VAL A 131 -3.17 -22.66 -3.52
C VAL A 131 -4.33 -23.60 -3.23
N TYR A 132 -5.32 -23.16 -2.43
CA TYR A 132 -6.49 -23.95 -2.09
C TYR A 132 -7.32 -24.33 -3.33
N SER A 133 -7.57 -23.40 -4.26
CA SER A 133 -8.30 -23.69 -5.50
C SER A 133 -7.56 -24.71 -6.37
N ASN A 134 -6.23 -24.61 -6.46
CA ASN A 134 -5.42 -25.57 -7.21
C ASN A 134 -5.40 -26.97 -6.57
N TYR A 135 -5.46 -27.07 -5.24
CA TYR A 135 -5.63 -28.35 -4.55
C TYR A 135 -7.02 -28.93 -4.76
N LYS A 136 -8.08 -28.12 -4.66
CA LYS A 136 -9.46 -28.55 -4.93
C LYS A 136 -9.63 -29.05 -6.36
N ASN A 137 -9.14 -28.30 -7.34
CA ASN A 137 -9.18 -28.69 -8.75
C ASN A 137 -8.38 -29.97 -9.01
N LYS A 138 -7.28 -30.23 -8.28
CA LYS A 138 -6.54 -31.49 -8.36
C LYS A 138 -7.32 -32.68 -7.81
N ILE A 139 -8.00 -32.50 -6.68
CA ILE A 139 -8.87 -33.53 -6.08
C ILE A 139 -10.04 -33.85 -7.02
N GLU A 140 -10.64 -32.83 -7.66
CA GLU A 140 -11.73 -33.01 -8.63
C GLU A 140 -11.24 -33.59 -9.99
N SER A 141 -9.98 -33.39 -10.35
CA SER A 141 -9.39 -33.93 -11.59
C SER A 141 -8.87 -35.37 -11.48
N HIS A 142 -8.90 -35.99 -10.29
CA HIS A 142 -8.49 -37.39 -10.13
C HIS A 142 -9.43 -38.40 -10.81
N ASP A 143 -10.53 -37.95 -11.42
CA ASP A 143 -11.39 -38.77 -12.26
C ASP A 143 -11.00 -38.81 -13.75
N LYS A 144 -9.99 -38.06 -14.21
CA LYS A 144 -9.50 -38.17 -15.60
C LYS A 144 -7.99 -37.99 -15.69
N GLU A 145 -7.29 -39.09 -15.96
CA GLU A 145 -5.89 -39.08 -16.41
C GLU A 145 -5.72 -38.11 -17.59
N SER A 146 -4.89 -37.09 -17.43
CA SER A 146 -4.21 -36.49 -18.58
C SER A 146 -2.84 -35.95 -18.21
N THR A 147 -1.95 -36.14 -19.17
CA THR A 147 -0.50 -36.02 -19.17
C THR A 147 0.00 -34.58 -19.28
N ASN A 148 1.14 -34.32 -18.62
CA ASN A 148 2.12 -33.24 -18.83
C ASN A 148 1.62 -31.90 -19.43
N LYS A 149 1.40 -30.90 -18.56
CA LYS A 149 1.64 -29.48 -18.85
C LYS A 149 2.32 -28.83 -17.63
N ASP A 150 3.26 -27.92 -17.92
CA ASP A 150 4.21 -27.29 -17.00
C ASP A 150 3.66 -27.02 -15.59
N LYS A 151 4.16 -27.78 -14.61
CA LYS A 151 3.89 -27.51 -13.19
C LYS A 151 4.68 -26.27 -12.76
N ILE A 152 4.15 -25.08 -13.02
CA ILE A 152 4.64 -23.84 -12.38
C ILE A 152 4.67 -24.11 -10.88
N ARG A 153 5.84 -23.98 -10.27
CA ARG A 153 5.99 -24.30 -8.84
C ARG A 153 5.22 -23.25 -8.04
N PRO A 154 4.56 -23.61 -6.92
CA PRO A 154 3.84 -22.65 -6.07
C PRO A 154 4.67 -21.41 -5.70
N ARG A 155 5.99 -21.58 -5.55
CA ARG A 155 6.95 -20.50 -5.28
C ARG A 155 7.14 -19.51 -6.44
N GLU A 156 7.11 -19.98 -7.69
CA GLU A 156 7.24 -19.11 -8.88
C GLU A 156 5.97 -18.29 -9.10
N LEU A 157 4.80 -18.91 -8.87
CA LEU A 157 3.52 -18.23 -8.90
C LEU A 157 3.43 -17.14 -7.82
N LEU A 158 3.87 -17.44 -6.60
CA LEU A 158 3.96 -16.50 -5.48
C LEU A 158 4.84 -15.29 -5.83
N ASN A 159 6.04 -15.53 -6.35
CA ASN A 159 6.95 -14.46 -6.73
C ASN A 159 6.36 -13.55 -7.83
N SER A 160 5.72 -14.15 -8.84
CA SER A 160 5.08 -13.41 -9.93
C SER A 160 3.92 -12.54 -9.43
N HIS A 161 3.07 -13.11 -8.57
CA HIS A 161 1.92 -12.41 -8.02
C HIS A 161 2.31 -11.29 -7.05
N SER A 162 3.27 -11.56 -6.15
CA SER A 162 3.88 -10.54 -5.28
C SER A 162 4.38 -9.35 -6.07
N LYS A 163 5.16 -9.61 -7.11
CA LYS A 163 5.65 -8.57 -8.01
C LYS A 163 4.50 -7.79 -8.68
N SER A 164 3.42 -8.46 -9.07
CA SER A 164 2.27 -7.80 -9.71
C SER A 164 1.56 -6.80 -8.80
N ILE A 165 1.28 -7.15 -7.55
CA ILE A 165 0.60 -6.25 -6.60
C ILE A 165 1.50 -5.08 -6.21
N PHE A 166 2.77 -5.33 -5.90
CA PHE A 166 3.70 -4.25 -5.62
C PHE A 166 3.86 -3.30 -6.82
N ASN A 167 3.89 -3.82 -8.04
CA ASN A 167 3.90 -3.00 -9.26
C ASN A 167 2.61 -2.20 -9.44
N TYR A 168 1.45 -2.76 -9.10
CA TYR A 168 0.17 -2.07 -9.16
C TYR A 168 0.15 -0.87 -8.20
N ILE A 169 0.47 -1.11 -6.93
CA ILE A 169 0.53 -0.06 -5.90
C ILE A 169 1.60 0.98 -6.25
N HIS A 170 2.74 0.55 -6.76
CA HIS A 170 3.79 1.44 -7.23
C HIS A 170 3.30 2.41 -8.33
N LYS A 171 2.46 1.93 -9.27
CA LYS A 171 1.86 2.79 -10.31
C LYS A 171 0.90 3.81 -9.71
N GLU A 172 0.01 3.39 -8.82
CA GLU A 172 -0.91 4.31 -8.13
C GLU A 172 -0.12 5.39 -7.35
N LEU A 173 0.99 5.00 -6.71
CA LEU A 173 1.88 5.93 -6.02
C LEU A 173 2.57 6.91 -6.98
N ILE A 174 3.05 6.49 -8.16
CA ILE A 174 3.68 7.38 -9.16
C ILE A 174 2.75 8.56 -9.47
N ASP A 175 1.49 8.28 -9.76
CA ASP A 175 0.52 9.31 -10.12
C ASP A 175 0.22 10.24 -8.95
N ALA A 176 0.13 9.68 -7.74
CA ALA A 176 -0.20 10.42 -6.53
C ALA A 176 0.95 11.26 -5.96
N MET A 177 2.21 10.92 -6.24
CA MET A 177 3.36 11.46 -5.51
C MET A 177 3.63 12.96 -5.78
N PRO A 178 3.88 13.80 -4.77
CA PRO A 178 4.45 15.13 -4.99
C PRO A 178 5.85 15.05 -5.62
N SER A 179 6.25 16.11 -6.31
CA SER A 179 7.60 16.26 -6.86
C SER A 179 8.63 16.47 -5.73
N PRO A 180 9.86 15.94 -5.82
CA PRO A 180 10.36 15.02 -6.84
C PRO A 180 9.86 13.58 -6.63
N VAL A 181 9.21 13.03 -7.66
CA VAL A 181 8.46 11.76 -7.59
C VAL A 181 9.39 10.59 -7.23
N ASP A 182 10.52 10.46 -7.93
CA ASP A 182 11.45 9.33 -7.72
C ASP A 182 12.05 9.30 -6.31
N ASN A 183 12.36 10.46 -5.74
CA ASN A 183 12.91 10.57 -4.39
C ASN A 183 11.89 10.11 -3.36
N ASN A 184 10.64 10.56 -3.50
CA ASN A 184 9.57 10.21 -2.59
C ASN A 184 9.19 8.72 -2.69
N LEU A 185 9.11 8.16 -3.90
CA LEU A 185 8.88 6.73 -4.11
C LEU A 185 10.01 5.88 -3.52
N THR A 186 11.25 6.26 -3.80
CA THR A 186 12.44 5.59 -3.26
C THR A 186 12.44 5.63 -1.73
N ALA A 187 12.05 6.76 -1.15
CA ALA A 187 11.93 6.88 0.29
C ALA A 187 10.87 5.94 0.87
N ILE A 188 9.68 5.85 0.27
CA ILE A 188 8.62 4.92 0.69
C ILE A 188 9.13 3.47 0.71
N HIS A 189 9.70 3.00 -0.40
CA HIS A 189 10.15 1.60 -0.48
C HIS A 189 11.26 1.29 0.54
N ILE A 190 12.19 2.22 0.77
CA ILE A 190 13.23 2.04 1.80
C ILE A 190 12.63 2.02 3.19
N CYS A 191 11.69 2.93 3.48
CA CYS A 191 11.02 2.99 4.77
C CYS A 191 10.19 1.73 5.03
N TRP A 192 9.55 1.15 4.02
CA TRP A 192 8.88 -0.14 4.14
C TRP A 192 9.83 -1.27 4.54
N ILE A 193 10.96 -1.43 3.82
CA ILE A 193 11.94 -2.46 4.16
C ILE A 193 12.50 -2.22 5.58
N PHE A 194 12.84 -0.97 5.92
CA PHE A 194 13.37 -0.61 7.22
C PHE A 194 12.37 -0.92 8.35
N ASN A 195 11.11 -0.52 8.18
CA ASN A 195 10.06 -0.73 9.16
C ASN A 195 9.74 -2.22 9.31
N LEU A 196 9.70 -3.00 8.22
CA LEU A 196 9.49 -4.45 8.29
C LEU A 196 10.59 -5.15 9.09
N ILE A 197 11.86 -4.90 8.74
CA ILE A 197 13.02 -5.55 9.39
C ILE A 197 13.06 -5.23 10.88
N ASN A 198 12.71 -3.99 11.26
CA ASN A 198 12.72 -3.55 12.66
C ASN A 198 11.36 -3.73 13.36
N SER A 199 10.43 -4.48 12.77
CA SER A 199 9.15 -4.81 13.38
C SER A 199 9.12 -6.25 13.90
N HIS A 200 8.11 -6.56 14.72
CA HIS A 200 7.79 -7.93 15.10
C HIS A 200 6.89 -8.66 14.07
N TYR A 201 6.54 -8.00 12.96
CA TYR A 201 5.64 -8.59 11.97
C TYR A 201 6.36 -9.66 11.14
N PRO A 202 5.78 -10.85 10.95
CA PRO A 202 6.40 -11.90 10.15
C PRO A 202 6.39 -11.53 8.66
N PHE A 203 7.56 -11.48 8.02
CA PHE A 203 7.71 -11.27 6.59
C PHE A 203 8.61 -12.34 5.96
N SER A 204 8.49 -12.53 4.65
CA SER A 204 9.37 -13.41 3.89
C SER A 204 10.46 -12.62 3.16
N LEU A 205 11.58 -13.28 2.85
CA LEU A 205 12.62 -12.67 2.01
C LEU A 205 12.10 -12.34 0.59
N VAL A 206 11.05 -13.02 0.12
CA VAL A 206 10.41 -12.72 -1.17
C VAL A 206 9.77 -11.33 -1.12
N ASP A 207 9.11 -10.97 -0.01
CA ASP A 207 8.49 -9.65 0.16
C ASP A 207 9.54 -8.54 0.10
N ILE A 208 10.65 -8.73 0.83
CA ILE A 208 11.77 -7.79 0.81
C ILE A 208 12.37 -7.64 -0.58
N LYS A 209 12.55 -8.74 -1.32
CA LYS A 209 13.07 -8.69 -2.70
C LYS A 209 12.15 -7.94 -3.65
N SER A 210 10.83 -8.15 -3.54
CA SER A 210 9.84 -7.46 -4.36
C SER A 210 9.89 -5.95 -4.13
N ILE A 211 9.99 -5.50 -2.87
CA ILE A 211 10.09 -4.07 -2.54
C ILE A 211 11.46 -3.51 -2.95
N TYR A 212 12.55 -4.25 -2.70
CA TYR A 212 13.91 -3.83 -3.01
C TYR A 212 14.14 -3.62 -4.52
N ALA A 213 13.44 -4.39 -5.35
CA ALA A 213 13.45 -4.22 -6.80
C ALA A 213 12.96 -2.83 -7.23
N LEU A 214 12.02 -2.22 -6.50
CA LEU A 214 11.41 -0.92 -6.80
C LEU A 214 12.27 0.29 -6.39
N ILE A 215 13.35 0.08 -5.64
CA ILE A 215 14.23 1.16 -5.19
C ILE A 215 15.03 1.72 -6.38
N ASN A 216 14.99 3.04 -6.59
CA ASN A 216 15.88 3.72 -7.52
C ASN A 216 17.16 4.17 -6.78
N PRO A 217 18.34 3.61 -7.09
CA PRO A 217 19.58 3.95 -6.39
C PRO A 217 20.06 5.39 -6.66
N TYR A 218 19.54 6.04 -7.71
CA TYR A 218 19.87 7.41 -8.07
C TYR A 218 18.97 8.46 -7.38
N ALA A 219 17.94 8.03 -6.66
CA ALA A 219 16.97 8.90 -5.99
C ALA A 219 16.98 8.76 -4.46
N LEU A 220 18.07 8.23 -3.89
CA LEU A 220 18.30 8.21 -2.45
C LEU A 220 18.46 9.65 -1.95
N SER A 221 17.74 10.03 -0.89
CA SER A 221 17.76 11.41 -0.37
C SER A 221 17.50 11.47 1.13
N ASN A 222 17.76 12.65 1.71
CA ASN A 222 17.49 12.93 3.13
C ASN A 222 16.01 12.77 3.52
N LYS A 223 15.10 12.72 2.54
CA LYS A 223 13.69 12.43 2.78
C LYS A 223 13.46 11.12 3.54
N ILE A 224 14.33 10.12 3.34
CA ILE A 224 14.32 8.86 4.09
C ILE A 224 14.54 9.12 5.59
N LYS A 225 15.51 9.98 5.91
CA LYS A 225 15.78 10.38 7.29
C LYS A 225 14.60 11.15 7.89
N ASP A 226 14.01 12.05 7.11
CA ASP A 226 12.87 12.85 7.55
C ASP A 226 11.64 11.98 7.85
N ILE A 227 11.38 10.96 7.04
CA ILE A 227 10.25 10.04 7.22
C ILE A 227 10.48 9.11 8.40
N LEU A 228 11.67 8.51 8.51
CA LEU A 228 11.96 7.57 9.59
C LEU A 228 12.08 8.29 10.95
N GLY A 229 12.63 9.50 10.97
CA GLY A 229 12.69 10.35 12.16
C GLY A 229 13.27 9.61 13.37
N TYR A 230 12.48 9.52 14.45
CA TYR A 230 12.87 8.85 15.69
C TYR A 230 13.09 7.34 15.55
N LYS A 231 12.59 6.69 14.48
CA LYS A 231 12.78 5.25 14.23
C LYS A 231 14.24 4.91 13.88
N LEU A 232 15.06 5.91 13.55
CA LEU A 232 16.51 5.77 13.28
C LEU A 232 17.35 5.70 14.57
N SER A 233 17.07 4.72 15.42
CA SER A 233 17.97 4.40 16.55
C SER A 233 19.20 3.63 16.04
N ASN A 234 20.32 3.70 16.78
CA ASN A 234 21.53 2.94 16.45
C ASN A 234 21.26 1.43 16.37
N GLU A 235 20.38 0.92 17.25
CA GLU A 235 19.92 -0.47 17.23
C GLU A 235 19.20 -0.80 15.92
N ASN A 236 18.19 -0.01 15.53
CA ASN A 236 17.41 -0.28 14.33
C ASN A 236 18.24 -0.15 13.04
N ILE A 237 19.17 0.81 13.00
CA ILE A 237 20.10 0.96 11.88
C ILE A 237 21.03 -0.26 11.80
N THR A 238 21.56 -0.72 12.94
CA THR A 238 22.45 -1.89 13.00
C THR A 238 21.71 -3.16 12.56
N ASN A 239 20.48 -3.37 13.05
CA ASN A 239 19.63 -4.48 12.65
C ASN A 239 19.33 -4.46 11.14
N PHE A 240 18.97 -3.29 10.60
CA PHE A 240 18.75 -3.11 9.17
C PHE A 240 19.99 -3.45 8.34
N ILE A 241 21.16 -2.93 8.71
CA ILE A 241 22.42 -3.19 8.02
C ILE A 241 22.81 -4.66 8.08
N ASN A 242 22.73 -5.28 9.27
CA ASN A 242 23.05 -6.70 9.45
C ASN A 242 22.16 -7.58 8.58
N PHE A 243 20.85 -7.31 8.56
CA PHE A 243 19.92 -8.03 7.70
C PHE A 243 20.33 -7.93 6.21
N LEU A 244 20.67 -6.74 5.73
CA LEU A 244 21.10 -6.55 4.34
C LEU A 244 22.40 -7.30 4.04
N VAL A 245 23.35 -7.32 4.98
CA VAL A 245 24.63 -8.04 4.85
C VAL A 245 24.40 -9.55 4.78
N ASP A 246 23.60 -10.09 5.70
CA ASP A 246 23.31 -11.53 5.78
C ASP A 246 22.57 -12.03 4.54
N ASN A 247 21.76 -11.17 3.91
CA ASN A 247 20.96 -11.50 2.73
C ASN A 247 21.55 -10.95 1.42
N LYS A 248 22.82 -10.51 1.41
CA LYS A 248 23.45 -9.85 0.26
C LYS A 248 23.40 -10.68 -1.03
N SER A 249 23.71 -11.97 -0.96
CA SER A 249 23.73 -12.87 -2.13
C SER A 249 22.36 -12.94 -2.81
N GLU A 250 21.30 -13.00 -2.00
CA GLU A 250 19.91 -13.12 -2.42
C GLU A 250 19.36 -11.79 -2.97
N LEU A 251 19.81 -10.64 -2.46
CA LEU A 251 19.36 -9.31 -2.90
C LEU A 251 20.11 -8.79 -4.13
N VAL A 252 21.42 -9.07 -4.23
CA VAL A 252 22.28 -8.47 -5.26
C VAL A 252 22.43 -9.37 -6.49
N GLY A 253 22.44 -10.68 -6.30
CA GLY A 253 22.85 -11.64 -7.32
C GLY A 253 24.34 -11.51 -7.67
N ASN A 254 24.97 -12.58 -8.15
CA ASN A 254 26.44 -12.61 -8.27
C ASN A 254 27.01 -11.65 -9.34
N THR A 255 26.22 -11.22 -10.33
CA THR A 255 26.73 -10.61 -11.58
C THR A 255 26.11 -9.26 -11.97
N ASN A 256 25.15 -8.71 -11.24
CA ASN A 256 24.51 -7.45 -11.63
C ASN A 256 25.21 -6.21 -11.02
N TYR A 257 25.92 -5.45 -11.86
CA TYR A 257 26.63 -4.22 -11.45
C TYR A 257 25.69 -3.17 -10.84
N GLU A 258 24.51 -2.94 -11.43
CA GLU A 258 23.54 -1.97 -10.92
C GLU A 258 22.97 -2.40 -9.56
N SER A 259 22.72 -3.70 -9.37
CA SER A 259 22.32 -4.23 -8.06
C SER A 259 23.39 -4.04 -7.00
N LYS A 260 24.68 -4.22 -7.35
CA LYS A 260 25.80 -3.96 -6.45
C LYS A 260 25.84 -2.47 -6.09
N LYS A 261 25.75 -1.58 -7.08
CA LYS A 261 25.75 -0.12 -6.85
C LYS A 261 24.61 0.31 -5.93
N LYS A 262 23.39 -0.19 -6.17
CA LYS A 262 22.21 0.01 -5.30
C LYS A 262 22.49 -0.42 -3.86
N TYR A 263 23.01 -1.64 -3.67
CA TYR A 263 23.32 -2.16 -2.35
C TYR A 263 24.31 -1.27 -1.59
N HIS A 264 25.43 -0.91 -2.23
CA HIS A 264 26.44 -0.07 -1.57
C HIS A 264 25.92 1.33 -1.26
N ALA A 265 25.08 1.90 -2.14
CA ALA A 265 24.48 3.20 -1.91
C ALA A 265 23.53 3.21 -0.69
N ILE A 266 22.72 2.15 -0.53
CA ILE A 266 21.84 2.01 0.64
C ILE A 266 22.68 1.82 1.92
N ILE A 267 23.68 0.93 1.90
CA ILE A 267 24.56 0.72 3.07
C ILE A 267 25.29 2.01 3.46
N ALA A 268 25.84 2.75 2.49
CA ALA A 268 26.51 4.01 2.75
C ALA A 268 25.56 5.05 3.36
N LEU A 269 24.32 5.13 2.86
CA LEU A 269 23.30 6.04 3.40
C LEU A 269 23.02 5.77 4.87
N PHE A 270 22.76 4.50 5.25
CA PHE A 270 22.43 4.17 6.64
C PHE A 270 23.64 4.22 7.58
N ASN A 271 24.86 3.95 7.09
CA ASN A 271 26.08 4.23 7.85
C ASN A 271 26.23 5.72 8.17
N ASN A 272 25.86 6.62 7.24
CA ASN A 272 25.89 8.06 7.51
C ASN A 272 24.85 8.51 8.55
N TYR A 273 23.77 7.73 8.74
CA TYR A 273 22.78 8.00 9.79
C TYR A 273 23.21 7.52 11.18
N ASN A 274 24.25 6.67 11.25
CA ASN A 274 24.83 6.16 12.49
C ASN A 274 26.23 6.76 12.70
N PRO A 275 26.34 8.05 13.09
CA PRO A 275 27.63 8.62 13.46
C PRO A 275 28.14 7.87 14.69
N LYS A 276 29.23 7.12 14.50
CA LYS A 276 29.97 6.47 15.58
C LYS A 276 30.41 7.47 16.65
#